data_AF-A0A0N5ALB5-F1
#
_entry.id   AF-A0A0N5ALB5-F1
#
_cell.length_a   1.000
_cell.length_b   1.000
_cell.length_c   1.000
_cell.angle_alpha   90.00
_cell.angle_beta   90.00
_cell.angle_gamma   90.00
#
_symmetry.space_group_name_H-M   'P 1'
#
loop_
_entity.id
_entity.type
_entity.pdbx_description
1 polymer ?
#
loop_
_entity_poly.entity_id
_entity_poly.type
_entity_poly.pdbx_seq_one_letter_code
_entity_poly.pdbx_strand_id
1 'polypeptide(L)' 'MDKTDLQRSVESLRHQLNIQRIQVSQSANEIKRYIESQQESDPLVNPVDKRVNPWAEKSKCTLL' A
#
# COMPACT_ATOMS: atom_id res chain seq x y z
N MET A 1 -19.23 -12.71 -26.62
CA MET A 1 -19.78 -11.57 -25.84
C MET A 1 -21.15 -11.28 -26.42
N ASP A 2 -22.18 -11.33 -25.59
CA ASP A 2 -23.51 -10.96 -26.04
C ASP A 2 -23.64 -9.43 -26.16
N LYS A 3 -24.72 -8.94 -26.78
CA LYS A 3 -24.96 -7.51 -26.98
C LYS A 3 -25.05 -6.73 -25.66
N THR A 4 -25.60 -7.34 -24.61
CA THR A 4 -25.73 -6.75 -23.28
C THR A 4 -24.37 -6.63 -22.57
N ASP A 5 -23.46 -7.59 -22.78
CA ASP A 5 -22.09 -7.51 -22.30
C ASP A 5 -21.34 -6.32 -22.91
N LEU A 6 -21.53 -6.12 -24.22
CA LEU A 6 -20.94 -4.99 -24.93
C LEU A 6 -21.50 -3.65 -24.45
N GLN A 7 -22.80 -3.57 -24.18
CA GLN A 7 -23.44 -2.36 -23.64
C GLN A 7 -22.89 -2.03 -22.24
N ARG A 8 -22.84 -3.02 -21.34
CA ARG A 8 -22.24 -2.86 -20.00
C ARG A 8 -20.77 -2.44 -20.06
N SER A 9 -20.02 -2.98 -21.00
CA SER A 9 -18.61 -2.61 -21.20
C SER A 9 -18.47 -1.15 -21.62
N VAL A 10 -19.30 -0.68 -22.56
CA VAL A 10 -19.32 0.73 -22.99
C VAL A 10 -19.72 1.66 -21.85
N GLU A 11 -20.72 1.29 -21.05
CA GLU A 11 -21.14 2.06 -19.88
C GLU A 11 -20.02 2.16 -18.83
N SER A 12 -19.32 1.05 -18.56
CA SER A 12 -18.15 1.02 -17.68
C SER A 12 -17.04 1.95 -18.18
N LEU A 13 -16.74 1.94 -19.48
CA LEU A 13 -15.73 2.82 -20.07
C LEU A 13 -16.12 4.29 -19.97
N ARG A 14 -17.38 4.63 -20.22
CA ARG A 14 -17.89 6.00 -20.04
C ARG A 14 -17.78 6.46 -18.59
N HIS A 15 -18.06 5.57 -17.64
CA HIS A 15 -17.87 5.88 -16.22
C HIS A 15 -16.40 6.15 -15.88
N GLN A 16 -15.48 5.27 -16.30
CA GLN A 16 -14.04 5.42 -16.07
C GLN A 16 -13.45 6.66 -16.74
N LEU A 17 -13.98 7.06 -17.91
CA LEU A 17 -13.56 8.26 -18.61
C LEU A 17 -13.82 9.53 -17.79
N ASN A 18 -14.93 9.58 -17.06
CA ASN A 18 -15.36 10.73 -16.27
C ASN A 18 -14.62 10.87 -14.93
N ILE A 19 -13.72 9.95 -14.59
CA ILE A 19 -12.90 10.05 -13.38
C ILE A 19 -11.87 11.17 -13.59
N GLN A 20 -11.93 12.19 -12.71
CA GLN A 20 -10.93 13.26 -12.69
C GLN A 20 -9.58 12.70 -12.23
N ARG A 21 -8.55 12.88 -13.05
CA ARG A 21 -7.18 12.47 -12.75
C ARG A 21 -6.38 13.66 -12.22
N ILE A 22 -5.43 13.36 -11.35
CA ILE A 22 -4.38 14.31 -10.96
C ILE A 22 -3.08 13.99 -11.71
N GLN A 23 -2.18 14.97 -11.76
CA GLN A 23 -0.88 14.78 -12.41
C GLN A 23 -0.05 13.75 -11.64
N VAL A 24 0.72 12.92 -12.36
CA VAL A 24 1.61 11.92 -11.75
C VAL A 24 2.67 12.60 -10.89
N SER A 25 3.17 13.77 -11.30
CA SER A 25 4.10 14.59 -10.50
C SER A 25 3.50 14.96 -9.14
N GLN A 26 2.21 15.28 -9.10
CA GLN A 26 1.50 15.59 -7.86
C GLN A 26 1.31 14.34 -7.00
N SER A 27 0.75 13.27 -7.56
CA SER A 27 0.45 12.05 -6.80
C SER A 27 1.71 11.38 -6.27
N ALA A 28 2.79 11.33 -7.07
CA ALA A 28 4.07 10.78 -6.64
C ALA A 28 4.67 11.58 -5.47
N ASN A 29 4.56 12.92 -5.50
CA ASN A 29 5.04 13.76 -4.41
C ASN A 29 4.21 13.62 -3.13
N GLU A 30 2.89 13.41 -3.26
CA GLU A 30 2.02 13.12 -2.11
C GLU A 30 2.37 11.78 -1.47
N ILE A 31 2.54 10.72 -2.28
CA ILE A 31 2.96 9.40 -1.81
C ILE A 31 4.33 9.50 -1.11
N LYS A 32 5.29 10.19 -1.74
CA LYS A 32 6.63 10.39 -1.16
C LYS A 32 6.55 11.07 0.21
N ARG A 33 5.82 12.19 0.31
CA ARG A 33 5.66 12.92 1.58
C ARG A 33 5.04 12.06 2.67
N TYR A 34 4.04 11.26 2.33
CA TYR A 34 3.43 10.32 3.27
C TYR A 34 4.46 9.32 3.79
N ILE A 35 5.21 8.66 2.89
CA ILE A 35 6.24 7.69 3.26
C ILE A 35 7.29 8.34 4.17
N GLU A 36 7.83 9.50 3.78
CA GLU A 36 8.84 10.23 4.58
C GLU A 36 8.32 10.57 5.98
N SER A 37 7.04 10.95 6.11
CA SER A 37 6.44 11.26 7.42
C SER A 37 6.26 10.05 8.34
N GLN A 38 6.15 8.84 7.79
CA GLN A 38 5.87 7.61 8.55
C GLN A 38 7.11 6.72 8.70
N GLN A 39 8.13 6.90 7.85
CA GLN A 39 9.31 6.05 7.75
C GLN A 39 9.99 5.83 9.12
N GLU A 40 10.14 6.88 9.92
CA GLU A 40 10.79 6.78 11.24
C GLU A 40 10.10 5.80 12.19
N SER A 41 8.79 5.62 12.03
CA SER A 41 7.97 4.71 12.84
C SER A 41 7.85 3.30 12.26
N ASP A 42 8.35 3.07 11.04
CA ASP A 42 8.28 1.77 10.39
C ASP A 42 9.34 0.81 10.98
N PRO A 43 8.95 -0.24 11.72
CA PRO A 43 9.88 -1.16 12.38
C PRO A 43 10.63 -2.08 11.41
N LEU A 44 10.18 -2.18 10.16
CA LEU A 44 10.82 -2.97 9.10
C LEU A 44 11.89 -2.16 8.37
N VAL A 45 11.75 -0.83 8.33
CA VAL A 45 12.75 0.09 7.79
C VAL A 45 13.76 0.50 8.86
N ASN A 46 13.26 0.84 10.06
CA ASN A 46 14.06 1.24 11.22
C ASN A 46 13.95 0.15 12.30
N PRO A 47 14.96 -0.73 12.44
CA PRO A 47 14.90 -1.83 13.39
C PRO A 47 14.65 -1.36 14.82
N VAL A 48 13.61 -1.91 15.43
CA VAL A 48 13.26 -1.65 16.83
C VAL A 48 14.04 -2.55 17.79
N ASP A 49 14.12 -2.15 19.07
CA ASP A 49 14.76 -2.96 20.11
C ASP A 49 14.11 -4.36 20.17
N LYS A 50 14.93 -5.41 20.32
CA LYS A 50 14.47 -6.80 20.46
C LYS A 50 13.46 -6.97 21.60
N ARG A 51 13.52 -6.15 22.64
CA ARG A 51 12.59 -6.16 23.78
C ARG A 51 11.16 -5.76 23.40
N VAL A 52 11.00 -4.89 22.41
CA VAL A 52 9.68 -4.45 21.93
C VAL A 52 9.21 -5.23 20.71
N ASN A 53 10.11 -5.95 20.04
CA ASN A 53 9.78 -6.85 18.94
C ASN A 53 9.10 -8.15 19.46
N PRO A 54 7.80 -8.39 19.17
CA PRO A 54 7.10 -9.59 19.64
C PRO A 54 7.68 -10.91 19.12
N TRP A 55 8.38 -10.88 17.99
CA TRP A 55 8.98 -12.03 17.32
C TRP A 55 10.45 -12.25 17.69
N ALA A 56 11.06 -11.37 18.48
CA ALA A 56 12.42 -11.60 18.94
C ALA A 56 12.47 -12.80 19.88
N GLU A 57 13.47 -13.66 19.67
CA GLU A 57 13.70 -14.85 20.49
C GLU A 57 13.99 -14.41 21.94
N LYS A 58 13.08 -14.75 22.87
CA LYS A 58 13.12 -14.30 24.27
C LYS A 58 14.11 -15.09 25.14
N SER A 59 14.45 -16.31 24.72
CA SER A 59 15.35 -17.21 25.44
C SER A 59 15.98 -18.22 24.49
N LYS A 60 17.19 -18.69 24.79
CA LYS A 60 17.81 -19.79 24.03
C LYS A 60 16.95 -21.05 24.16
N CYS A 61 16.64 -21.69 23.04
CA CYS A 61 16.01 -23.00 23.01
C CYS A 61 16.79 -23.97 23.92
N THR A 62 16.12 -24.48 24.96
CA THR A 62 16.67 -25.54 25.81
C THR A 62 16.08 -26.85 25.30
N LEU A 63 16.90 -27.69 24.68
CA LEU A 63 16.52 -29.06 24.37
C LEU A 63 16.34 -29.80 25.71
N LEU A 64 15.11 -30.28 25.98
CA LEU A 64 14.78 -31.14 27.11
C LEU A 64 15.04 -32.60 26.74
#